data_AF-A0A1K2FWV2-F1
#
_entry.id   AF-A0A1K2FWV2-F1
#
_cell.length_a   1.000
_cell.length_b   1.000
_cell.length_c   1.000
_cell.angle_alpha   90.00
_cell.angle_beta   90.00
_cell.angle_gamma   90.00
#
_symmetry.space_group_name_H-M   'P 1'
#
loop_
_entity.id
_entity.type
_entity.pdbx_description
1 polymer ?
#
loop_
_entity_poly.entity_id
_entity_poly.type
_entity_poly.pdbx_seq_one_letter_code
_entity_poly.pdbx_strand_id
1 'polypeptide(L)'
;MPGIEFDARAVARGPLFDGRTLKALHAYKDEISLRIAEEGEKLVRQRLHVVLKNPTGYYESQISVDRAGDGYRVSDSNVIYGPWLEGIGSRNSPVTRFPGYATFRRTKPLVDQRARQIAVQLLARYKAMGLI
;
A
#
# COMPACT_ATOMS: atom_id res chain seq x y z
N MET A 1 -20.66 45.98 -45.18
CA MET A 1 -19.97 46.28 -43.91
C MET A 1 -18.59 45.65 -43.98
N PRO A 2 -17.50 46.35 -43.65
CA PRO A 2 -16.20 45.70 -43.56
C PRO A 2 -16.17 44.81 -42.30
N GLY A 3 -15.65 43.59 -42.44
CA GLY A 3 -15.49 42.61 -41.36
C GLY A 3 -14.15 41.90 -41.51
N ILE A 4 -13.55 41.52 -40.38
CA ILE A 4 -12.28 40.82 -40.32
C ILE A 4 -12.56 39.38 -39.89
N GLU A 5 -12.11 38.41 -40.68
CA GLU A 5 -12.09 37.00 -40.32
C GLU A 5 -10.73 36.64 -39.75
N PHE A 6 -10.74 35.93 -38.62
CA PHE A 6 -9.55 35.37 -38.00
C PHE A 6 -9.57 33.85 -38.17
N ASP A 7 -8.57 33.30 -38.85
CA ASP A 7 -8.29 31.86 -38.85
C ASP A 7 -7.27 31.57 -37.74
N ALA A 8 -7.76 31.26 -36.55
CA ALA A 8 -6.91 30.93 -35.41
C ALA A 8 -6.84 29.41 -35.21
N ARG A 9 -5.68 28.82 -35.53
CA ARG A 9 -5.38 27.42 -35.21
C ARG A 9 -4.76 27.31 -33.82
N ALA A 10 -5.55 26.86 -32.85
CA ALA A 10 -5.04 26.47 -31.54
C ALA A 10 -4.47 25.05 -31.59
N VAL A 11 -3.16 24.90 -31.36
CA VAL A 11 -2.51 23.59 -31.20
C VAL A 11 -2.32 23.34 -29.71
N ALA A 12 -3.17 22.48 -29.14
CA ALA A 12 -3.02 22.03 -27.76
C ALA A 12 -1.85 21.02 -27.67
N ARG A 13 -0.80 21.38 -26.91
CA ARG A 13 0.33 20.50 -26.60
C ARG A 13 0.41 20.34 -25.08
N GLY A 14 0.67 19.12 -24.61
CA GLY A 14 0.91 18.87 -23.19
C GLY A 14 0.40 17.50 -22.72
N PRO A 15 0.72 17.11 -21.47
CA PRO A 15 0.45 15.78 -20.93
C PRO A 15 -1.02 15.32 -20.99
N LEU A 16 -1.94 16.28 -20.92
CA LEU A 16 -3.39 16.05 -21.06
C LEU A 16 -3.79 15.65 -22.49
N PHE A 17 -3.03 16.08 -23.50
CA PHE A 17 -3.36 15.95 -24.91
C PHE A 17 -2.52 14.88 -25.63
N ASP A 18 -1.48 14.35 -24.99
CA ASP A 18 -0.59 13.32 -25.55
C ASP A 18 -0.64 11.97 -24.82
N GLY A 19 -1.58 11.81 -23.89
CA GLY A 19 -1.82 10.57 -23.15
C GLY A 19 -0.89 10.34 -21.96
N ARG A 20 0.10 11.21 -21.71
CA ARG A 20 0.99 11.09 -20.54
C ARG A 20 0.22 11.21 -19.22
N THR A 21 -0.82 12.05 -19.15
CA THR A 21 -1.61 12.18 -17.91
C THR A 21 -2.37 10.92 -17.56
N LEU A 22 -2.97 10.23 -18.54
CA LEU A 22 -3.67 8.95 -18.27
C LEU A 22 -2.68 7.89 -17.75
N LYS A 23 -1.52 7.76 -18.39
CA LYS A 23 -0.46 6.86 -17.94
C LYS A 23 0.01 7.21 -16.52
N ALA A 24 0.16 8.50 -16.22
CA ALA A 24 0.56 8.98 -14.91
C ALA A 24 -0.48 8.69 -13.82
N LEU A 25 -1.77 8.83 -14.12
CA LEU A 25 -2.86 8.48 -13.20
C LEU A 25 -2.87 6.98 -12.87
N HIS A 26 -2.64 6.12 -13.85
CA HIS A 26 -2.50 4.68 -13.62
C HIS A 26 -1.29 4.34 -12.76
N ALA A 27 -0.13 4.93 -13.08
CA ALA A 27 1.09 4.76 -12.28
C ALA A 27 0.90 5.27 -10.85
N TYR A 28 0.23 6.42 -10.68
CA TYR A 28 -0.11 6.99 -9.38
C TYR A 28 -0.98 6.04 -8.56
N LYS A 29 -2.05 5.48 -9.15
CA LYS A 29 -2.93 4.51 -8.46
C LYS A 29 -2.16 3.26 -8.00
N ASP A 30 -1.31 2.72 -8.88
CA ASP A 30 -0.49 1.53 -8.58
C ASP A 30 0.52 1.83 -7.46
N GLU A 31 1.21 2.97 -7.55
CA GLU A 31 2.22 3.39 -6.56
C GLU A 31 1.59 3.74 -5.19
N ILE A 32 0.37 4.30 -5.14
CA ILE A 32 -0.36 4.42 -3.87
C ILE A 32 -0.56 3.05 -3.23
N SER A 33 -1.02 2.08 -4.03
CA SER A 33 -1.36 0.75 -3.54
C SER A 33 -0.12 0.03 -3.01
N LEU A 34 0.99 0.15 -3.72
CA LEU A 34 2.29 -0.38 -3.29
C LEU A 34 2.74 0.26 -1.97
N ARG A 35 2.77 1.60 -1.89
CA ARG A 35 3.23 2.30 -0.68
C ARG A 35 2.37 2.02 0.55
N ILE A 36 1.06 1.86 0.37
CA ILE A 36 0.16 1.45 1.45
C ILE A 36 0.51 0.03 1.94
N ALA A 37 0.82 -0.89 1.03
CA ALA A 37 1.23 -2.24 1.38
C ALA A 37 2.59 -2.27 2.10
N GLU A 38 3.59 -1.52 1.61
CA GLU A 38 4.90 -1.36 2.26
C GLU A 38 4.78 -0.79 3.68
N GLU A 39 3.91 0.20 3.87
CA GLU A 39 3.65 0.74 5.21
C GLU A 39 2.96 -0.30 6.12
N GLY A 40 2.08 -1.13 5.55
CA GLY A 40 1.50 -2.28 6.24
C GLY A 40 2.53 -3.31 6.68
N GLU A 41 3.44 -3.70 5.78
CA GLU A 41 4.55 -4.60 6.06
C GLU A 41 5.41 -4.07 7.22
N LYS A 42 5.80 -2.79 7.15
CA LYS A 42 6.57 -2.11 8.20
C LYS A 42 5.87 -2.15 9.55
N LEU A 43 4.58 -1.83 9.61
CA LEU A 43 3.81 -1.85 10.84
C LEU A 43 3.63 -3.27 11.40
N VAL A 44 3.45 -4.27 10.53
CA VAL A 44 3.43 -5.68 10.93
C VAL A 44 4.77 -6.06 11.56
N ARG A 45 5.89 -5.81 10.88
CA ARG A 45 7.25 -6.09 11.39
C ARG A 45 7.51 -5.41 12.74
N GLN A 46 7.19 -4.12 12.86
CA GLN A 46 7.33 -3.37 14.11
C GLN A 46 6.53 -3.99 15.25
N ARG A 47 5.31 -4.47 14.96
CA ARG A 47 4.48 -5.10 15.98
C ARG A 47 5.02 -6.48 16.35
N LEU A 48 5.45 -7.28 15.38
CA LEU A 48 6.07 -8.60 15.63
C LEU A 48 7.27 -8.47 16.58
N HIS A 49 8.10 -7.45 16.39
CA HIS A 49 9.25 -7.19 17.28
C HIS A 49 8.88 -7.06 18.76
N VAL A 50 7.64 -6.65 19.06
CA VAL A 50 7.14 -6.48 20.44
C VAL A 50 6.40 -7.71 20.95
N VAL A 51 5.69 -8.44 20.07
CA VAL A 51 4.78 -9.51 20.49
C VAL A 51 5.39 -10.91 20.45
N LEU A 52 6.47 -11.11 19.70
CA LEU A 52 7.15 -12.40 19.62
C LEU A 52 7.90 -12.69 20.92
N LYS A 53 7.58 -13.81 21.58
CA LYS A 53 8.23 -14.20 22.85
C LYS A 53 9.68 -14.67 22.68
N ASN A 54 9.99 -15.33 21.56
CA ASN A 54 11.32 -15.84 21.20
C ASN A 54 11.60 -15.52 19.72
N PRO A 55 11.89 -14.27 19.37
CA PRO A 55 12.08 -13.88 17.99
C PRO A 55 13.37 -14.50 17.44
N THR A 56 13.24 -15.45 16.50
CA THR A 56 14.37 -16.03 15.75
C THR A 56 14.67 -15.27 14.46
N GLY A 57 13.90 -14.22 14.15
CA GLY A 57 13.99 -13.44 12.91
C GLY A 57 13.42 -14.14 11.67
N TYR A 58 13.27 -15.47 11.68
CA TYR A 58 12.74 -16.21 10.54
C TYR A 58 11.30 -15.79 10.20
N TYR A 59 10.38 -15.78 11.16
CA TYR A 59 8.99 -15.41 10.85
C TYR A 59 8.86 -13.96 10.35
N GLU A 60 9.58 -13.03 10.99
CA GLU A 60 9.60 -11.63 10.56
C GLU A 60 10.15 -11.49 9.14
N SER A 61 11.17 -12.27 8.76
CA SER A 61 11.75 -12.20 7.40
C SER A 61 10.77 -12.66 6.31
N GLN A 62 9.78 -13.48 6.66
CA GLN A 62 8.76 -13.99 5.72
C GLN A 62 7.58 -13.03 5.52
N ILE A 63 7.52 -11.91 6.26
CA ILE A 63 6.52 -10.87 6.00
C ILE A 63 6.88 -10.16 4.70
N SER A 64 6.03 -10.26 3.69
CA SER A 64 6.30 -9.75 2.35
C SER A 64 5.11 -8.98 1.79
N VAL A 65 5.41 -8.05 0.87
CA VAL A 65 4.43 -7.43 0.00
C VAL A 65 4.45 -8.16 -1.34
N ASP A 66 3.34 -8.81 -1.66
CA ASP A 66 3.18 -9.59 -2.88
C ASP A 66 2.10 -8.98 -3.77
N ARG A 67 2.25 -9.12 -5.08
CA ARG A 67 1.21 -8.70 -6.02
C ARG A 67 0.02 -9.66 -5.92
N ALA A 68 -1.18 -9.12 -5.77
CA ALA A 68 -2.42 -9.88 -5.62
C ALA A 68 -3.53 -9.26 -6.47
N GLY A 69 -3.81 -9.88 -7.62
CA GLY A 69 -4.73 -9.31 -8.62
C GLY A 69 -4.26 -7.93 -9.09
N ASP A 70 -5.16 -6.95 -9.02
CA ASP A 70 -4.89 -5.55 -9.41
C ASP A 70 -4.25 -4.71 -8.29
N GLY A 71 -3.77 -5.33 -7.21
CA GLY A 71 -3.18 -4.62 -6.09
C GLY A 71 -2.09 -5.42 -5.39
N TYR A 72 -1.92 -5.13 -4.10
CA TYR A 72 -0.86 -5.69 -3.27
C TYR A 72 -1.44 -6.29 -1.99
N ARG A 73 -0.81 -7.37 -1.52
CA ARG A 73 -1.15 -8.07 -0.29
C ARG A 73 0.08 -8.14 0.59
N VAL A 74 -0.08 -7.79 1.86
CA VAL A 74 0.91 -8.11 2.90
C VAL A 74 0.57 -9.50 3.43
N SER A 75 1.53 -10.43 3.37
CA SER A 75 1.36 -11.79 3.86
C SER A 75 2.57 -12.26 4.64
N ASP A 76 2.47 -13.41 5.30
CA ASP A 76 3.58 -14.08 5.97
C ASP A 76 4.11 -15.28 5.17
N SER A 77 3.95 -15.26 3.84
CA SER A 77 4.42 -16.31 2.93
C SER A 77 3.93 -17.72 3.30
N ASN A 78 2.74 -17.85 3.91
CA ASN A 78 2.15 -19.12 4.36
C ASN A 78 3.00 -19.89 5.40
N VAL A 79 3.76 -19.20 6.24
CA VAL A 79 4.53 -19.87 7.31
C VAL A 79 3.58 -20.52 8.32
N ILE A 80 3.54 -21.86 8.30
CA ILE A 80 2.62 -22.73 9.04
C ILE A 80 2.61 -22.45 10.57
N TYR A 81 3.74 -22.05 11.15
CA TYR A 81 3.90 -21.82 12.60
C TYR A 81 3.94 -20.35 13.03
N GLY A 82 3.99 -19.42 12.08
CA GLY A 82 3.95 -17.98 12.33
C GLY A 82 2.85 -17.53 13.30
N PRO A 83 1.65 -18.08 13.14
CA PRO A 83 0.51 -17.87 14.03
C PRO A 83 0.71 -18.12 15.53
N TRP A 84 1.67 -18.95 15.91
CA TRP A 84 1.80 -19.49 17.27
C TRP A 84 2.80 -18.71 18.13
N LEU A 85 3.51 -17.73 17.53
CA LEU A 85 4.67 -17.06 18.14
C LEU A 85 4.32 -15.84 19.01
N GLU A 86 3.09 -15.32 18.94
CA GLU A 86 2.63 -14.20 19.79
C GLU A 86 2.32 -14.63 21.25
N GLY A 87 2.54 -15.90 21.59
CA GLY A 87 2.55 -16.35 22.98
C GLY A 87 1.19 -16.63 23.61
N ILE A 88 0.25 -17.22 22.86
CA ILE A 88 -1.03 -17.70 23.36
C ILE A 88 -0.79 -18.85 24.36
N GLY A 89 -1.11 -18.63 25.64
CA GLY A 89 -0.93 -19.61 26.72
C GLY A 89 -1.98 -20.73 26.72
N SER A 90 -1.72 -21.80 27.48
CA SER A 90 -2.54 -23.02 27.61
C SER A 90 -4.00 -22.80 28.02
N ARG A 91 -4.39 -21.61 28.51
CA ARG A 91 -5.80 -21.25 28.78
C ARG A 91 -6.63 -20.92 27.52
N ASN A 92 -5.98 -20.73 26.37
CA ASN A 92 -6.63 -20.44 25.08
C ASN A 92 -6.49 -21.58 24.06
N SER A 93 -5.98 -22.74 24.48
CA SER A 93 -6.19 -24.01 23.77
C SER A 93 -7.34 -24.74 24.47
N PRO A 94 -8.45 -25.09 23.78
CA PRO A 94 -8.67 -25.07 22.33
C PRO A 94 -9.40 -23.82 21.77
N VAL A 95 -9.49 -22.72 22.52
CA VAL A 95 -10.51 -21.66 22.27
C VAL A 95 -10.19 -20.68 21.13
N THR A 96 -8.94 -20.49 20.70
CA THR A 96 -8.67 -19.60 19.56
C THR A 96 -8.48 -20.37 18.26
N ARG A 97 -9.55 -20.44 17.45
CA ARG A 97 -9.56 -21.03 16.08
C ARG A 97 -8.59 -20.37 15.08
N PHE A 98 -7.98 -19.22 15.43
CA PHE A 98 -7.08 -18.45 14.56
C PHE A 98 -5.93 -17.78 15.34
N PRO A 99 -4.82 -18.48 15.58
CA PRO A 99 -3.58 -17.88 16.09
C PRO A 99 -2.99 -16.96 14.98
N GLY A 100 -2.15 -15.95 15.26
CA GLY A 100 -1.43 -15.16 14.24
C GLY A 100 -2.11 -13.97 13.58
N TYR A 101 -3.43 -14.00 13.42
CA TYR A 101 -4.16 -12.91 12.78
C TYR A 101 -4.26 -11.65 13.63
N ALA A 102 -3.87 -11.70 14.92
CA ALA A 102 -4.01 -10.56 15.81
C ALA A 102 -3.09 -9.39 15.42
N THR A 103 -1.84 -9.64 15.01
CA THR A 103 -0.97 -8.59 14.48
C THR A 103 -1.55 -7.97 13.22
N PHE A 104 -1.87 -8.76 12.20
CA PHE A 104 -2.46 -8.24 10.95
C PHE A 104 -3.77 -7.47 11.21
N ARG A 105 -4.66 -8.02 12.04
CA ARG A 105 -5.93 -7.37 12.43
C ARG A 105 -5.71 -6.05 13.15
N ARG A 106 -4.75 -5.96 14.07
CA ARG A 106 -4.45 -4.73 14.82
C ARG A 106 -3.71 -3.71 13.96
N THR A 107 -2.94 -4.15 12.98
CA THR A 107 -2.21 -3.27 12.06
C THR A 107 -3.11 -2.68 10.99
N LYS A 108 -4.11 -3.42 10.48
CA LYS A 108 -5.04 -2.94 9.45
C LYS A 108 -5.61 -1.53 9.68
N PRO A 109 -6.21 -1.20 10.84
CA PRO A 109 -6.74 0.16 11.06
C PRO A 109 -5.65 1.25 11.09
N LEU A 110 -4.42 0.91 11.49
CA LEU A 110 -3.30 1.87 11.49
C LEU A 110 -2.86 2.20 10.05
N VAL A 111 -2.86 1.19 9.17
CA VAL A 111 -2.61 1.37 7.73
C VAL A 111 -3.69 2.24 7.11
N ASP A 112 -4.97 1.98 7.43
CA ASP A 112 -6.10 2.75 6.90
C ASP A 112 -6.04 4.24 7.29
N GLN A 113 -5.60 4.54 8.52
CA GLN A 113 -5.38 5.91 8.96
C GLN A 113 -4.28 6.62 8.16
N ARG A 114 -3.24 5.90 7.75
CA ARG A 114 -2.08 6.46 7.00
C ARG A 114 -2.31 6.52 5.49
N ALA A 115 -3.21 5.70 4.95
CA ALA A 115 -3.46 5.58 3.52
C ALA A 115 -3.73 6.93 2.85
N ARG A 116 -4.58 7.77 3.45
CA ARG A 116 -4.89 9.11 2.92
C ARG A 116 -3.65 10.01 2.86
N GLN A 117 -2.84 10.00 3.91
CA GLN A 117 -1.63 10.84 3.97
C GLN A 117 -0.63 10.41 2.88
N ILE A 118 -0.42 9.11 2.70
CA ILE A 118 0.45 8.56 1.65
C ILE A 118 -0.03 9.01 0.26
N ALA A 119 -1.33 8.89 -0.01
CA ALA A 119 -1.91 9.30 -1.28
C ALA A 119 -1.73 10.79 -1.56
N VAL A 120 -1.93 11.66 -0.57
CA VAL A 120 -1.76 13.12 -0.69
C VAL A 120 -0.31 13.50 -0.94
N GLN A 121 0.64 12.91 -0.19
CA GLN A 121 2.07 13.16 -0.40
C GLN A 121 2.52 12.75 -1.80
N LEU A 122 2.03 11.60 -2.27
CA LEU A 122 2.36 11.14 -3.61
C LEU A 122 1.71 12.00 -4.70
N LEU A 123 0.48 12.47 -4.49
CA LEU A 123 -0.18 13.38 -5.44
C LEU A 123 0.62 14.66 -5.63
N ALA A 124 1.13 15.24 -4.53
CA ALA A 124 1.97 16.44 -4.59
C ALA A 124 3.22 16.21 -5.47
N ARG A 125 3.81 15.01 -5.41
CA ARG A 125 4.96 14.63 -6.24
C ARG A 125 4.58 14.57 -7.73
N TYR A 126 3.48 13.93 -8.09
CA TYR A 126 3.03 13.82 -9.49
C TYR A 126 2.66 15.19 -10.08
N LYS A 127 2.04 16.06 -9.27
CA LYS A 127 1.77 17.45 -9.64
C LYS A 127 3.06 18.25 -9.88
N ALA A 128 4.06 18.10 -9.01
CA ALA A 128 5.35 18.76 -9.16
C ALA A 128 6.10 18.32 -10.44
N MET A 129 5.87 17.09 -10.92
CA MET A 129 6.42 16.59 -12.18
C MET A 129 5.62 17.06 -13.42
N GLY A 130 4.50 17.77 -13.24
CA GLY A 130 3.63 18.21 -14.33
C GLY A 130 2.94 17.07 -15.07
N LEU A 131 2.82 15.90 -14.43
CA LEU A 131 2.22 14.72 -15.05
C LEU A 131 0.69 14.68 -14.87
N ILE A 132 0.20 15.30 -13.78
CA ILE A 132 -1.21 15.36 -13.38
C ILE A 132 -1.51 16.76 -12.85
#